data_AF-A0A1Z4KJS7-F1
#
_entry.id   AF-A0A1Z4KJS7-F1
#
_cell.length_a   1.000
_cell.length_b   1.000
_cell.length_c   1.000
_cell.angle_alpha   90.00
_cell.angle_beta   90.00
_cell.angle_gamma   90.00
#
_symmetry.space_group_name_H-M   'P 1'
#
loop_
_entity.id
_entity.type
_entity.pdbx_description
1 polymer ?
#
loop_
_entity_poly.entity_id
_entity_poly.type
_entity_poly.pdbx_seq_one_letter_code
_entity_poly.pdbx_strand_id
1 'polypeptide(L)'
;MRYIFLGLLLPFCVASLERNALALEYQSPSHNHTLAVESTDGNFYTKASYLLQQQLDLIVRIEQALVSPDANRMRAVRGQLIFQAKTVDSFLQRDKGNHFCNLANDSPDISESQTKIYCALSASSQELLKLAPLLDNLLSRRGELGLVRRLPLVSGERKLDPILTIAPIQQPNLGKPAAPLSTREPNLAPTNQQTTTVTSPSGLPIIGRVTKTAIVNYQPPIQPAIAPPDTALHILANAKRWLTAAQIAFPPETKFRDAQETARVLDRFAYGLDPQEPETYAKFLRLPRTGIFRVLPASAYQRPLNTLWNRLQPNVSERYSFPTLGNTQGGLNPSLTLQVVEENFQFQHQGIDYSFMVDVGDVPLEKLDNSLKVLPSSKKDFFLNYQPPKQLEALQADRRRFVTGKDQNWQQNQVILTHATAKLNHTYLVRSLQFQLPEIILNGQFANLDKSSYIDQLKQIRSSDMIIAFRPVRRRSDGSYTILWRVLNELPSPQIQN
;
A
#
# COMPACT_ATOMS: atom_id res chain seq x y z
N MET A 1 -9.25 54.65 54.13
CA MET A 1 -8.29 54.88 53.03
C MET A 1 -8.58 53.80 51.97
N ARG A 2 -9.40 54.12 50.95
CA ARG A 2 -9.02 54.47 49.55
C ARG A 2 -8.43 53.26 48.80
N TYR A 3 -8.94 52.67 47.70
CA TYR A 3 -10.09 52.77 46.77
C TYR A 3 -10.20 51.35 46.10
N ILE A 4 -11.36 50.68 45.98
CA ILE A 4 -12.38 50.65 44.89
C ILE A 4 -11.92 50.20 43.48
N PHE A 5 -12.51 49.07 43.06
CA PHE A 5 -13.08 48.61 41.77
C PHE A 5 -12.98 49.41 40.46
N LEU A 6 -13.20 48.65 39.36
CA LEU A 6 -13.35 48.95 37.91
C LEU A 6 -12.04 48.87 37.09
N GLY A 7 -11.97 48.24 35.92
CA GLY A 7 -12.97 47.63 35.07
C GLY A 7 -12.35 47.34 33.68
N LEU A 8 -12.89 46.32 33.02
CA LEU A 8 -12.86 45.97 31.58
C LEU A 8 -12.15 46.92 30.58
N LEU A 9 -11.37 46.33 29.66
CA LEU A 9 -11.62 46.30 28.19
C LEU A 9 -10.41 45.72 27.41
N LEU A 10 -10.60 44.51 26.81
CA LEU A 10 -10.18 43.99 25.47
C LEU A 10 -8.77 44.28 24.87
N PRO A 11 -8.25 43.49 23.89
CA PRO A 11 -8.95 42.49 23.08
C PRO A 11 -8.28 41.11 22.93
N PHE A 12 -9.13 40.16 22.50
CA PHE A 12 -8.78 39.03 21.64
C PHE A 12 -7.68 39.39 20.62
N CYS A 13 -6.58 38.64 20.65
CA CYS A 13 -5.76 38.40 19.46
C CYS A 13 -5.63 36.89 19.29
N VAL A 14 -6.52 36.37 18.46
CA VAL A 14 -6.36 35.13 17.73
C VAL A 14 -5.11 35.29 16.87
N ALA A 15 -4.00 34.65 17.25
CA ALA A 15 -2.90 34.38 16.35
C ALA A 15 -3.01 32.92 15.91
N SER A 16 -3.51 32.77 14.70
CA SER A 16 -3.46 31.54 13.90
C SER A 16 -2.04 30.97 13.87
N LEU A 17 -1.89 29.74 14.36
CA LEU A 17 -0.76 28.88 14.03
C LEU A 17 -0.86 28.52 12.53
N GLU A 18 -0.15 29.30 11.71
CA GLU A 18 0.07 29.00 10.30
C GLU A 18 0.83 27.69 10.15
N ARG A 19 0.16 26.67 9.60
CA ARG A 19 0.82 25.58 8.89
C ARG A 19 1.26 26.11 7.52
N ASN A 20 2.39 26.79 7.49
CA ASN A 20 3.17 27.03 6.28
C ASN A 20 4.51 26.31 6.46
N ALA A 21 4.62 25.10 5.91
CA ALA A 21 5.88 24.41 5.76
C ALA A 21 5.93 23.83 4.34
N LEU A 22 7.03 24.10 3.65
CA LEU A 22 7.33 23.82 2.24
C LEU A 22 6.89 24.89 1.22
N ALA A 23 7.24 26.14 1.49
CA ALA A 23 7.76 27.03 0.45
C ALA A 23 9.20 27.37 0.84
N LEU A 24 10.18 26.66 0.26
CA LEU A 24 11.57 27.10 0.34
C LEU A 24 11.68 28.25 -0.65
N GLU A 25 11.73 29.46 -0.10
CA GLU A 25 12.02 30.70 -0.81
C GLU A 25 13.41 30.56 -1.46
N TYR A 26 13.43 30.44 -2.78
CA TYR A 26 14.67 30.43 -3.55
C TYR A 26 15.22 31.86 -3.57
N GLN A 27 16.08 32.19 -2.61
CA GLN A 27 16.93 33.37 -2.72
C GLN A 27 17.94 33.10 -3.85
N SER A 28 17.76 33.78 -4.98
CA SER A 28 18.75 33.86 -6.04
C SER A 28 20.02 34.50 -5.48
N PRO A 29 21.20 33.84 -5.51
CA PRO A 29 22.44 34.54 -5.22
C PRO A 29 22.73 35.48 -6.39
N SER A 30 22.80 36.79 -6.10
CA SER A 30 23.39 37.76 -7.02
C SER A 30 24.90 37.49 -7.08
N HIS A 31 25.34 36.83 -8.14
CA HIS A 31 26.75 36.71 -8.45
C HIS A 31 27.10 37.64 -9.60
N ASN A 32 27.61 38.82 -9.23
CA ASN A 32 28.55 39.56 -10.06
C ASN A 32 29.83 38.73 -10.13
N HIS A 33 29.97 37.90 -11.16
CA HIS A 33 31.24 37.25 -11.46
C HIS A 33 32.00 38.06 -12.50
N THR A 34 33.08 38.67 -12.01
CA THR A 34 34.26 39.05 -12.78
C THR A 34 34.71 37.84 -13.60
N LEU A 35 34.87 38.05 -14.91
CA LEU A 35 35.30 37.06 -15.90
C LEU A 35 36.72 36.56 -15.59
N ALA A 36 36.82 35.46 -14.85
CA ALA A 36 37.97 34.58 -14.86
C ALA A 36 37.58 33.31 -15.64
N VAL A 37 38.37 32.97 -16.64
CA VAL A 37 38.16 31.82 -17.53
C VAL A 37 38.31 30.52 -16.73
N GLU A 38 37.18 30.00 -16.23
CA GLU A 38 37.08 28.64 -15.69
C GLU A 38 37.08 27.63 -16.84
N SER A 39 37.76 26.50 -16.65
CA SER A 39 37.80 25.38 -17.60
C SER A 39 36.38 24.95 -18.01
N THR A 40 36.07 25.04 -19.30
CA THR A 40 34.76 24.79 -19.92
C THR A 40 34.24 23.36 -19.69
N ASP A 41 35.14 22.37 -19.56
CA ASP A 41 34.77 20.95 -19.48
C ASP A 41 34.12 20.54 -18.15
N GLY A 42 34.59 21.04 -17.01
CA GLY A 42 34.04 20.69 -15.69
C GLY A 42 32.60 21.21 -15.49
N ASN A 43 32.29 22.35 -16.08
CA ASN A 43 30.97 22.97 -16.06
C ASN A 43 29.97 22.19 -16.93
N PHE A 44 30.42 21.67 -18.09
CA PHE A 44 29.60 20.84 -18.98
C PHE A 44 29.12 19.57 -18.28
N TYR A 45 30.04 18.72 -17.79
CA TYR A 45 29.66 17.42 -17.23
C TYR A 45 28.77 17.53 -15.99
N THR A 46 28.99 18.57 -15.18
CA THR A 46 28.15 18.86 -13.99
C THR A 46 26.73 19.23 -14.39
N LYS A 47 26.56 20.12 -15.38
CA LYS A 47 25.23 20.52 -15.87
C LYS A 47 24.54 19.36 -16.61
N ALA A 48 25.27 18.66 -17.46
CA ALA A 48 24.74 17.54 -18.23
C ALA A 48 24.34 16.36 -17.33
N SER A 49 25.10 16.05 -16.28
CA SER A 49 24.74 14.98 -15.33
C SER A 49 23.46 15.33 -14.56
N TYR A 50 23.31 16.60 -14.17
CA TYR A 50 22.10 17.09 -13.52
C TYR A 50 20.87 16.97 -14.44
N LEU A 51 20.98 17.38 -15.70
CA LEU A 51 19.88 17.28 -16.66
C LEU A 51 19.51 15.82 -16.98
N LEU A 52 20.52 14.94 -17.12
CA LEU A 52 20.31 13.52 -17.33
C LEU A 52 19.57 12.90 -16.14
N GLN A 53 20.02 13.19 -14.91
CA GLN A 53 19.35 12.71 -13.69
C GLN A 53 17.90 13.23 -13.61
N GLN A 54 17.65 14.50 -13.93
CA GLN A 54 16.30 15.05 -13.96
C GLN A 54 15.39 14.35 -14.97
N GLN A 55 15.90 13.99 -16.16
CA GLN A 55 15.13 13.22 -17.14
C GLN A 55 14.83 11.80 -16.67
N LEU A 56 15.79 11.12 -16.04
CA LEU A 56 15.57 9.80 -15.44
C LEU A 56 14.51 9.86 -14.32
N ASP A 57 14.61 10.83 -13.42
CA ASP A 57 13.64 11.03 -12.34
C ASP A 57 12.24 11.37 -12.89
N LEU A 58 12.17 12.16 -13.98
CA LEU A 58 10.92 12.49 -14.65
C LEU A 58 10.27 11.25 -15.28
N ILE A 59 11.04 10.38 -15.94
CA ILE A 59 10.54 9.11 -16.50
C ILE A 59 9.85 8.29 -15.40
N VAL A 60 10.52 8.08 -14.27
CA VAL A 60 9.96 7.32 -13.14
C VAL A 60 8.69 7.98 -12.58
N ARG A 61 8.65 9.31 -12.49
CA ARG A 61 7.45 10.04 -12.06
C ARG A 61 6.30 9.88 -13.05
N ILE A 62 6.57 9.90 -14.36
CA ILE A 62 5.56 9.66 -15.39
C ILE A 62 5.02 8.23 -15.27
N GLU A 63 5.88 7.22 -15.15
CA GLU A 63 5.46 5.81 -14.95
C GLU A 63 4.52 5.67 -13.74
N GLN A 64 4.88 6.26 -12.60
CA GLN A 64 4.04 6.28 -11.40
C GLN A 64 2.73 7.04 -11.61
N ALA A 65 2.75 8.13 -12.38
CA ALA A 65 1.53 8.85 -12.73
C ALA A 65 0.65 8.00 -13.64
N LEU A 66 1.18 7.28 -14.62
CA LEU A 66 0.40 6.45 -15.56
C LEU A 66 -0.45 5.36 -14.87
N VAL A 67 -0.07 4.92 -13.67
CA VAL A 67 -0.84 3.94 -12.89
C VAL A 67 -1.62 4.53 -11.72
N SER A 68 -1.41 5.81 -11.39
CA SER A 68 -2.11 6.47 -10.28
C SER A 68 -3.48 7.00 -10.70
N PRO A 69 -4.53 6.88 -9.88
CA PRO A 69 -5.81 7.53 -10.17
C PRO A 69 -5.82 9.03 -9.86
N ASP A 70 -4.78 9.58 -9.23
CA ASP A 70 -4.70 10.98 -8.84
C ASP A 70 -4.40 11.91 -10.04
N ALA A 71 -5.37 12.75 -10.40
CA ALA A 71 -5.23 13.75 -11.45
C ALA A 71 -4.13 14.80 -11.17
N ASN A 72 -3.84 15.08 -9.90
CA ASN A 72 -2.80 16.05 -9.54
C ASN A 72 -1.40 15.54 -9.87
N ARG A 73 -1.15 14.23 -9.70
CA ARG A 73 0.11 13.61 -10.14
C ARG A 73 0.28 13.71 -11.64
N MET A 74 -0.79 13.47 -12.41
CA MET A 74 -0.77 13.62 -13.87
C MET A 74 -0.49 15.06 -14.31
N ARG A 75 -1.08 16.07 -13.64
CA ARG A 75 -0.79 17.49 -13.90
C ARG A 75 0.66 17.85 -13.58
N ALA A 76 1.18 17.38 -12.45
CA ALA A 76 2.55 17.66 -12.04
C ALA A 76 3.55 17.14 -13.08
N VAL A 77 3.41 15.90 -13.55
CA VAL A 77 4.33 15.33 -14.54
C VAL A 77 4.21 16.01 -15.90
N ARG A 78 3.00 16.44 -16.30
CA ARG A 78 2.80 17.25 -17.51
C ARG A 78 3.56 18.58 -17.44
N GLY A 79 3.42 19.30 -16.31
CA GLY A 79 4.14 20.56 -16.11
C GLY A 79 5.67 20.37 -16.07
N GLN A 80 6.12 19.33 -15.39
CA GLN A 80 7.55 18.96 -15.34
C GLN A 80 8.10 18.59 -16.71
N LEU A 81 7.35 17.88 -17.55
CA LEU A 81 7.75 17.57 -18.92
C LEU A 81 8.02 18.83 -19.75
N ILE A 82 7.10 19.80 -19.72
CA ILE A 82 7.26 21.06 -20.47
C ILE A 82 8.46 21.86 -19.94
N PHE A 83 8.61 21.96 -18.62
CA PHE A 83 9.72 22.68 -18.00
C PHE A 83 11.07 22.02 -18.32
N GLN A 84 11.13 20.69 -18.22
CA GLN A 84 12.32 19.90 -18.49
C GLN A 84 12.74 20.04 -19.97
N ALA A 85 11.79 19.94 -20.91
CA ALA A 85 12.06 20.12 -22.33
C ALA A 85 12.68 21.49 -22.61
N LYS A 86 12.09 22.58 -22.08
CA LYS A 86 12.64 23.94 -22.22
C LYS A 86 14.03 24.09 -21.60
N THR A 87 14.28 23.42 -20.47
CA THR A 87 15.57 23.47 -19.78
C THR A 87 16.65 22.77 -20.61
N VAL A 88 16.34 21.61 -21.19
CA VAL A 88 17.24 20.92 -22.12
C VAL A 88 17.43 21.74 -23.39
N ASP A 89 16.39 22.26 -24.00
CA ASP A 89 16.52 23.11 -25.19
C ASP A 89 17.42 24.32 -24.94
N SER A 90 17.29 24.97 -23.78
CA SER A 90 18.13 26.10 -23.38
C SER A 90 19.60 25.68 -23.19
N PHE A 91 19.85 24.48 -22.67
CA PHE A 91 21.20 23.92 -22.56
C PHE A 91 21.79 23.62 -23.94
N LEU A 92 21.01 22.99 -24.83
CA LEU A 92 21.41 22.67 -26.20
C LEU A 92 21.70 23.94 -27.03
N GLN A 93 20.93 25.01 -26.86
CA GLN A 93 21.09 26.26 -27.60
C GLN A 93 22.32 27.08 -27.17
N ARG A 94 22.68 27.07 -25.88
CA ARG A 94 23.85 27.81 -25.37
C ARG A 94 25.17 27.27 -25.94
N ASP A 95 25.22 25.98 -26.21
CA ASP A 95 26.44 25.30 -26.66
C ASP A 95 26.45 24.99 -28.17
N LYS A 96 25.60 25.66 -28.98
CA LYS A 96 25.45 25.45 -30.45
C LYS A 96 25.10 24.01 -30.86
N GLY A 97 24.40 23.28 -29.99
CA GLY A 97 24.21 21.83 -30.00
C GLY A 97 23.45 21.19 -31.17
N ASN A 98 22.52 21.91 -31.80
CA ASN A 98 21.61 21.33 -32.80
C ASN A 98 22.29 20.89 -34.11
N HIS A 99 23.55 21.27 -34.34
CA HIS A 99 24.30 20.85 -35.53
C HIS A 99 25.14 19.58 -35.32
N PHE A 100 25.44 19.17 -34.07
CA PHE A 100 26.37 18.07 -33.79
C PHE A 100 25.76 16.67 -33.93
N CYS A 101 24.43 16.52 -33.84
CA CYS A 101 23.79 15.21 -33.91
C CYS A 101 23.55 14.69 -35.33
N ASN A 102 23.72 15.55 -36.33
CA ASN A 102 23.58 15.21 -37.76
C ASN A 102 24.89 15.34 -38.54
N LEU A 103 25.97 15.85 -37.93
CA LEU A 103 27.27 16.01 -38.59
C LEU A 103 28.25 14.99 -38.01
N ALA A 104 28.59 14.01 -38.84
CA ALA A 104 29.77 13.19 -38.60
C ALA A 104 31.01 14.09 -38.73
N ASN A 105 31.72 14.26 -37.61
CA ASN A 105 33.17 14.44 -37.49
C ASN A 105 33.86 15.81 -37.48
N ASP A 106 33.28 16.95 -37.88
CA ASP A 106 34.10 18.18 -37.98
C ASP A 106 33.61 19.36 -37.14
N SER A 107 33.71 19.24 -35.81
CA SER A 107 33.81 20.44 -34.95
C SER A 107 34.94 20.30 -33.94
N PRO A 108 35.93 21.22 -33.96
CA PRO A 108 37.19 21.05 -33.25
C PRO A 108 37.09 21.24 -31.71
N ASP A 109 35.95 21.68 -31.18
CA ASP A 109 35.83 22.12 -29.79
C ASP A 109 35.08 21.15 -28.85
N ILE A 110 34.54 20.01 -29.33
CA ILE A 110 33.72 19.09 -28.52
C ILE A 110 34.21 17.65 -28.66
N SER A 111 34.43 16.98 -27.52
CA SER A 111 34.84 15.57 -27.48
C SER A 111 33.72 14.62 -27.93
N GLU A 112 34.08 13.44 -28.44
CA GLU A 112 33.12 12.39 -28.85
C GLU A 112 32.14 12.03 -27.71
N SER A 113 32.63 11.98 -26.47
CA SER A 113 31.82 11.70 -25.28
C SER A 113 30.80 12.81 -25.00
N GLN A 114 31.20 14.08 -25.12
CA GLN A 114 30.28 15.22 -24.96
C GLN A 114 29.21 15.20 -26.06
N THR A 115 29.58 14.92 -27.32
CA THR A 115 28.63 14.77 -28.43
C THR A 115 27.60 13.68 -28.18
N LYS A 116 28.03 12.50 -27.70
CA LYS A 116 27.12 11.40 -27.33
C LYS A 116 26.11 11.82 -26.25
N ILE A 117 26.56 12.55 -25.23
CA ILE A 117 25.69 13.05 -24.15
C ILE A 117 24.70 14.08 -24.68
N TYR A 118 25.15 15.05 -25.47
CA TYR A 118 24.28 16.05 -26.11
C TYR A 118 23.16 15.41 -26.91
N CYS A 119 23.52 14.48 -27.80
CA CYS A 119 22.56 13.84 -28.69
C CYS A 119 21.57 12.96 -27.95
N ALA A 120 22.01 12.27 -26.90
CA ALA A 120 21.10 11.50 -26.07
C ALA A 120 20.11 12.37 -25.28
N LEU A 121 20.57 13.50 -24.69
CA LEU A 121 19.67 14.44 -24.00
C LEU A 121 18.63 15.04 -24.96
N SER A 122 19.06 15.41 -26.16
CA SER A 122 18.19 15.92 -27.23
C SER A 122 17.18 14.87 -27.68
N ALA A 123 17.64 13.68 -28.07
CA ALA A 123 16.79 12.57 -28.51
C ALA A 123 15.79 12.15 -27.42
N SER A 124 16.25 12.03 -26.16
CA SER A 124 15.37 11.71 -25.04
C SER A 124 14.33 12.80 -24.81
N SER A 125 14.69 14.09 -24.90
CA SER A 125 13.74 15.20 -24.74
C SER A 125 12.65 15.17 -25.82
N GLN A 126 13.05 14.95 -27.07
CA GLN A 126 12.12 14.83 -28.21
C GLN A 126 11.19 13.62 -28.07
N GLU A 127 11.71 12.47 -27.65
CA GLU A 127 10.88 11.28 -27.37
C GLU A 127 9.88 11.56 -26.25
N LEU A 128 10.32 12.13 -25.12
CA LEU A 128 9.43 12.42 -23.98
C LEU A 128 8.33 13.41 -24.34
N LEU A 129 8.59 14.40 -25.19
CA LEU A 129 7.58 15.35 -25.66
C LEU A 129 6.42 14.68 -26.41
N LYS A 130 6.63 13.51 -27.04
CA LYS A 130 5.55 12.73 -27.67
C LYS A 130 4.50 12.25 -26.66
N LEU A 131 4.82 12.22 -25.36
CA LEU A 131 3.86 11.89 -24.30
C LEU A 131 2.85 13.01 -24.03
N ALA A 132 3.15 14.27 -24.36
CA ALA A 132 2.27 15.40 -24.06
C ALA A 132 0.79 15.18 -24.44
N PRO A 133 0.44 14.80 -25.69
CA PRO A 133 -0.95 14.57 -26.06
C PRO A 133 -1.58 13.37 -25.32
N LEU A 134 -0.80 12.35 -24.97
CA LEU A 134 -1.28 11.20 -24.20
C LEU A 134 -1.57 11.58 -22.75
N LEU A 135 -0.68 12.35 -22.12
CA LEU A 135 -0.88 12.85 -20.75
C LEU A 135 -2.09 13.78 -20.67
N ASP A 136 -2.36 14.59 -21.70
CA ASP A 136 -3.54 15.45 -21.78
C ASP A 136 -4.85 14.66 -21.83
N ASN A 137 -4.91 13.62 -22.67
CA ASN A 137 -6.06 12.72 -22.74
C ASN A 137 -6.29 11.99 -21.41
N LEU A 138 -5.22 11.46 -20.80
CA LEU A 138 -5.32 10.77 -19.51
C LEU A 138 -5.74 11.71 -18.37
N LEU A 139 -5.21 12.93 -18.34
CA LEU A 139 -5.58 13.95 -17.35
C LEU A 139 -7.08 14.27 -17.45
N SER A 140 -7.59 14.47 -18.67
CA SER A 140 -9.01 14.73 -18.91
C SER A 140 -9.91 13.62 -18.38
N ARG A 141 -9.51 12.34 -18.51
CA ARG A 141 -10.29 11.20 -18.02
C ARG A 141 -10.23 11.03 -16.50
N ARG A 142 -9.14 11.47 -15.87
CA ARG A 142 -8.92 11.28 -14.42
C ARG A 142 -9.49 12.37 -13.54
N GLY A 143 -9.73 13.57 -14.10
CA GLY A 143 -10.41 14.66 -13.39
C GLY A 143 -11.76 14.26 -12.79
N GLU A 144 -12.37 13.20 -13.34
CA GLU A 144 -13.71 12.73 -12.98
C GLU A 144 -13.70 11.67 -11.86
N LEU A 145 -12.57 11.00 -11.58
CA LEU A 145 -12.57 9.75 -10.80
C LEU A 145 -12.87 9.88 -9.30
N GLY A 146 -12.82 11.07 -8.69
CA GLY A 146 -13.15 11.21 -7.27
C GLY A 146 -13.02 12.61 -6.70
N LEU A 147 -13.25 12.74 -5.38
CA LEU A 147 -13.09 13.98 -4.61
C LEU A 147 -11.67 14.52 -4.78
N VAL A 148 -11.51 15.38 -5.78
CA VAL A 148 -10.27 16.09 -6.01
C VAL A 148 -10.01 16.94 -4.77
N ARG A 149 -8.94 16.63 -4.02
CA ARG A 149 -8.46 17.54 -2.98
C ARG A 149 -8.26 18.90 -3.64
N ARG A 150 -8.92 19.95 -3.11
CA ARG A 150 -8.82 21.31 -3.64
C ARG A 150 -7.34 21.74 -3.65
N LEU A 151 -6.69 21.61 -4.79
CA LEU A 151 -5.59 22.47 -5.19
C LEU A 151 -6.19 23.60 -6.04
N PRO A 152 -5.61 24.80 -6.08
CA PRO A 152 -6.23 25.98 -6.67
C PRO A 152 -6.61 25.88 -8.16
N LEU A 153 -6.27 24.80 -8.88
CA LEU A 153 -6.42 24.69 -10.33
C LEU A 153 -6.70 23.23 -10.75
N VAL A 154 -7.87 22.69 -10.41
CA VAL A 154 -8.34 21.44 -11.03
C VAL A 154 -9.46 21.72 -12.00
N SER A 155 -9.19 21.42 -13.27
CA SER A 155 -10.08 21.58 -14.40
C SER A 155 -10.27 20.28 -15.15
N GLY A 156 -11.53 20.02 -15.51
CA GLY A 156 -11.95 18.94 -16.37
C GLY A 156 -13.14 18.17 -15.83
N GLU A 157 -14.33 18.50 -16.31
CA GLU A 157 -15.53 17.69 -16.18
C GLU A 157 -16.24 17.55 -17.53
N ARG A 158 -16.74 16.34 -17.81
CA ARG A 158 -18.03 16.14 -18.44
C ARG A 158 -19.13 16.37 -17.41
N LYS A 159 -20.15 17.15 -17.75
CA LYS A 159 -21.41 17.14 -17.00
C LYS A 159 -22.10 15.79 -17.25
N LEU A 160 -22.28 14.98 -16.20
CA LEU A 160 -23.27 13.90 -16.27
C LEU A 160 -24.66 14.53 -16.35
N ASP A 161 -25.35 14.24 -17.44
CA ASP A 161 -26.78 14.52 -17.57
C ASP A 161 -27.53 13.37 -16.86
N PRO A 162 -28.37 13.64 -15.84
CA PRO A 162 -29.06 12.60 -15.09
C PRO A 162 -30.05 11.77 -15.93
N ILE A 163 -30.34 12.20 -17.17
CA ILE A 163 -31.32 11.55 -18.06
C ILE A 163 -30.65 10.76 -19.19
N LEU A 164 -29.44 11.18 -19.63
CA LEU A 164 -28.78 10.57 -20.79
C LEU A 164 -27.73 9.54 -20.37
N THR A 165 -27.89 8.30 -20.84
CA THR A 165 -26.93 7.19 -20.68
C THR A 165 -25.57 7.46 -21.33
N ILE A 166 -25.46 8.46 -22.21
CA ILE A 166 -24.22 8.94 -22.82
C ILE A 166 -24.24 10.47 -22.76
N ALA A 167 -23.55 11.05 -21.78
CA ALA A 167 -23.42 12.50 -21.67
C ALA A 167 -22.63 13.08 -22.87
N PRO A 168 -23.03 14.25 -23.42
CA PRO A 168 -22.31 14.88 -24.53
C PRO A 168 -20.88 15.26 -24.14
N ILE A 169 -19.94 14.99 -25.05
CA ILE A 169 -18.51 15.31 -24.86
C ILE A 169 -18.32 16.82 -24.98
N GLN A 170 -18.24 17.53 -23.85
CA GLN A 170 -17.79 18.92 -23.82
C GLN A 170 -16.29 18.98 -23.55
N GLN A 171 -15.57 19.80 -24.31
CA GLN A 171 -14.15 20.06 -24.02
C GLN A 171 -14.03 20.82 -22.70
N PRO A 172 -13.09 20.43 -21.82
CA PRO A 172 -13.00 20.99 -20.49
C PRO A 172 -12.59 22.46 -20.50
N ASN A 173 -13.30 23.30 -19.75
CA ASN A 173 -12.87 24.67 -19.48
C ASN A 173 -11.78 24.65 -18.41
N LEU A 174 -10.54 24.92 -18.81
CA LEU A 174 -9.36 24.84 -17.94
C LEU A 174 -9.37 25.82 -16.76
N GLY A 175 -10.27 26.81 -16.75
CA GLY A 175 -10.39 27.84 -15.71
C GLY A 175 -11.42 27.59 -14.61
N LYS A 176 -12.10 26.43 -14.56
CA LYS A 176 -13.15 26.15 -13.56
C LYS A 176 -12.95 24.83 -12.78
N PRO A 177 -13.35 24.82 -11.50
CA PRO A 177 -13.73 23.69 -10.67
C PRO A 177 -14.09 22.36 -11.34
N ALA A 178 -13.39 21.24 -11.17
CA ALA A 178 -14.03 19.95 -11.42
C ALA A 178 -14.93 19.56 -10.23
N ALA A 179 -16.21 19.31 -10.45
CA ALA A 179 -17.05 18.56 -9.52
C ALA A 179 -16.69 17.05 -9.55
N PRO A 180 -16.62 16.40 -8.38
CA PRO A 180 -16.18 15.00 -8.30
C PRO A 180 -17.34 14.02 -8.53
N LEU A 181 -17.09 12.90 -9.23
CA LEU A 181 -18.07 11.80 -9.34
C LEU A 181 -18.27 11.01 -8.04
N SER A 182 -17.31 11.07 -7.10
CA SER A 182 -17.39 10.31 -5.85
C SER A 182 -18.07 11.12 -4.74
N THR A 183 -19.10 10.52 -4.14
CA THR A 183 -19.62 10.94 -2.83
C THR A 183 -18.61 10.61 -1.73
N ARG A 184 -18.67 11.37 -0.63
CA ARG A 184 -17.83 11.14 0.55
C ARG A 184 -18.20 9.78 1.16
N GLU A 185 -17.23 8.91 1.30
CA GLU A 185 -17.40 7.60 1.94
C GLU A 185 -17.71 7.80 3.43
N PRO A 186 -18.80 7.20 3.94
CA PRO A 186 -19.11 7.20 5.35
C PRO A 186 -18.07 6.40 6.11
N ASN A 187 -17.74 6.85 7.32
CA ASN A 187 -16.87 6.10 8.22
C ASN A 187 -17.66 4.95 8.85
N LEU A 188 -17.86 3.88 8.07
CA LEU A 188 -18.38 2.62 8.56
C LEU A 188 -17.20 1.82 9.13
N ALA A 189 -17.36 1.24 10.32
CA ALA A 189 -16.38 0.28 10.84
C ALA A 189 -16.14 -0.79 9.76
N PRO A 190 -14.88 -1.10 9.40
CA PRO A 190 -14.59 -2.08 8.37
C PRO A 190 -15.32 -3.39 8.69
N THR A 191 -15.91 -4.04 7.67
CA THR A 191 -16.64 -5.30 7.82
C THR A 191 -15.81 -6.42 8.47
N ASN A 192 -14.47 -6.25 8.52
CA ASN A 192 -13.51 -7.19 9.11
C ASN A 192 -12.86 -6.69 10.42
N GLN A 193 -13.22 -5.51 10.92
CA GLN A 193 -12.70 -4.94 12.17
C GLN A 193 -13.81 -4.21 12.93
N GLN A 194 -14.48 -4.93 13.82
CA GLN A 194 -15.33 -4.31 14.83
C GLN A 194 -14.54 -4.19 16.13
N THR A 195 -14.19 -2.95 16.46
CA THR A 195 -13.69 -2.51 17.75
C THR A 195 -14.81 -2.55 18.80
N THR A 196 -14.40 -2.77 20.04
CA THR A 196 -15.21 -3.09 21.23
C THR A 196 -15.93 -1.91 21.88
N THR A 197 -16.23 -0.82 21.16
CA THR A 197 -17.00 0.28 21.76
C THR A 197 -18.50 0.10 21.56
N VAL A 198 -19.14 -0.28 22.65
CA VAL A 198 -20.57 -0.44 22.90
C VAL A 198 -21.40 0.69 22.25
N THR A 199 -22.06 0.40 21.13
CA THR A 199 -23.42 0.86 20.69
C THR A 199 -23.56 0.77 19.16
N SER A 200 -23.72 -0.43 18.61
CA SER A 200 -24.64 -0.77 17.48
C SER A 200 -24.34 -2.15 16.88
N PRO A 201 -25.36 -2.99 16.58
CA PRO A 201 -25.20 -4.40 16.24
C PRO A 201 -25.15 -4.67 14.72
N SER A 202 -24.26 -4.04 13.96
CA SER A 202 -24.07 -4.38 12.54
C SER A 202 -23.12 -5.58 12.40
N GLY A 203 -23.50 -6.74 12.94
CA GLY A 203 -22.64 -7.92 13.10
C GLY A 203 -21.95 -8.42 11.82
N LEU A 204 -20.84 -9.14 12.03
CA LEU A 204 -20.10 -9.91 11.02
C LEU A 204 -21.07 -10.53 9.99
N PRO A 205 -20.78 -10.44 8.68
CA PRO A 205 -21.66 -10.97 7.65
C PRO A 205 -21.89 -12.46 7.90
N ILE A 206 -23.15 -12.84 8.10
CA ILE A 206 -23.56 -14.23 8.28
C ILE A 206 -23.64 -14.82 6.87
N ILE A 207 -22.72 -15.72 6.57
CA ILE A 207 -22.70 -16.44 5.29
C ILE A 207 -24.03 -17.19 5.13
N GLY A 208 -24.68 -17.00 3.98
CA GLY A 208 -25.96 -17.62 3.66
C GLY A 208 -27.20 -16.88 4.17
N ARG A 209 -27.07 -15.68 4.78
CA ARG A 209 -28.22 -14.85 5.17
C ARG A 209 -28.12 -13.43 4.63
N VAL A 210 -29.27 -12.86 4.26
CA VAL A 210 -29.37 -11.44 3.92
C VAL A 210 -29.20 -10.61 5.20
N THR A 211 -28.07 -9.92 5.33
CA THR A 211 -27.84 -8.96 6.42
C THR A 211 -28.26 -7.56 5.98
N LYS A 212 -28.91 -6.81 6.87
CA LYS A 212 -29.16 -5.38 6.64
C LYS A 212 -27.81 -4.65 6.54
N THR A 213 -27.63 -3.87 5.48
CA THR A 213 -26.48 -2.97 5.37
C THR A 213 -26.58 -1.86 6.42
N ALA A 214 -25.45 -1.38 6.92
CA ALA A 214 -25.41 -0.30 7.92
C ALA A 214 -26.07 1.00 7.40
N ILE A 215 -26.03 1.22 6.08
CA ILE A 215 -26.72 2.30 5.40
C ILE A 215 -27.57 1.69 4.30
N VAL A 216 -28.87 1.99 4.32
CA VAL A 216 -29.84 1.53 3.32
C VAL A 216 -29.42 2.04 1.94
N ASN A 217 -29.38 1.14 0.95
CA ASN A 217 -29.04 1.43 -0.45
C ASN A 217 -27.66 2.07 -0.68
N TYR A 218 -26.75 2.02 0.30
CA TYR A 218 -25.37 2.48 0.08
C TYR A 218 -24.60 1.47 -0.76
N GLN A 219 -24.11 1.92 -1.92
CA GLN A 219 -23.14 1.19 -2.73
C GLN A 219 -21.79 1.90 -2.63
N PRO A 220 -20.72 1.22 -2.17
CA PRO A 220 -19.40 1.82 -2.10
C PRO A 220 -18.90 2.16 -3.52
N PRO A 221 -18.17 3.28 -3.69
CA PRO A 221 -17.66 3.67 -4.99
C PRO A 221 -16.66 2.63 -5.51
N ILE A 222 -16.86 2.19 -6.75
CA ILE A 222 -15.95 1.25 -7.42
C ILE A 222 -14.61 1.96 -7.65
N GLN A 223 -13.54 1.37 -7.11
CA GLN A 223 -12.19 1.89 -7.31
C GLN A 223 -11.73 1.68 -8.77
N PRO A 224 -11.02 2.64 -9.37
CA PRO A 224 -10.62 2.57 -10.77
C PRO A 224 -9.63 1.41 -11.03
N ALA A 225 -9.71 0.82 -12.23
CA ALA A 225 -8.72 -0.13 -12.74
C ALA A 225 -7.96 0.53 -13.90
N ILE A 226 -6.75 1.02 -13.62
CA ILE A 226 -5.96 1.78 -14.59
C ILE A 226 -4.73 0.98 -14.97
N ALA A 227 -4.66 0.57 -16.24
CA ALA A 227 -3.43 0.06 -16.83
C ALA A 227 -2.71 1.22 -17.56
N PRO A 228 -1.37 1.26 -17.53
CA PRO A 228 -0.62 2.23 -18.32
C PRO A 228 -0.77 1.91 -19.82
N PRO A 229 -0.99 2.88 -20.71
CA PRO A 229 -1.09 2.62 -22.15
C PRO A 229 0.24 2.12 -22.73
N ASP A 230 0.21 1.08 -23.56
CA ASP A 230 1.40 0.48 -24.18
C ASP A 230 2.21 1.52 -24.97
N THR A 231 1.53 2.41 -25.70
CA THR A 231 2.18 3.52 -26.42
C THR A 231 3.02 4.41 -25.51
N ALA A 232 2.52 4.72 -24.30
CA ALA A 232 3.26 5.53 -23.34
C ALA A 232 4.47 4.78 -22.79
N LEU A 233 4.33 3.48 -22.51
CA LEU A 233 5.44 2.63 -22.06
C LEU A 233 6.55 2.53 -23.11
N HIS A 234 6.21 2.38 -24.39
CA HIS A 234 7.19 2.35 -25.48
C HIS A 234 7.97 3.67 -25.61
N ILE A 235 7.29 4.81 -25.50
CA ILE A 235 7.96 6.12 -25.56
C ILE A 235 8.93 6.29 -24.37
N LEU A 236 8.51 5.92 -23.16
CA LEU A 236 9.36 5.98 -21.96
C LEU A 236 10.56 5.05 -22.07
N ALA A 237 10.36 3.83 -22.59
CA ALA A 237 11.44 2.86 -22.81
C ALA A 237 12.47 3.39 -23.82
N ASN A 238 12.03 4.00 -24.92
CA ASN A 238 12.91 4.60 -25.92
C ASN A 238 13.71 5.77 -25.33
N ALA A 239 13.07 6.68 -24.60
CA ALA A 239 13.75 7.78 -23.91
C ALA A 239 14.80 7.25 -22.92
N LYS A 240 14.43 6.28 -22.07
CA LYS A 240 15.35 5.66 -21.10
C LYS A 240 16.55 5.00 -21.78
N ARG A 241 16.36 4.37 -22.94
CA ARG A 241 17.47 3.77 -23.71
C ARG A 241 18.52 4.79 -24.13
N TRP A 242 18.10 5.96 -24.61
CA TRP A 242 19.04 7.05 -24.96
C TRP A 242 19.84 7.51 -23.75
N LEU A 243 19.18 7.73 -22.61
CA LEU A 243 19.83 8.19 -21.38
C LEU A 243 20.80 7.16 -20.82
N THR A 244 20.43 5.87 -20.84
CA THR A 244 21.28 4.78 -20.33
C THR A 244 22.53 4.62 -21.19
N ALA A 245 22.42 4.79 -22.52
CA ALA A 245 23.58 4.80 -23.40
C ALA A 245 24.52 5.99 -23.12
N ALA A 246 23.96 7.15 -22.78
CA ALA A 246 24.73 8.35 -22.44
C ALA A 246 25.48 8.24 -21.11
N GLN A 247 24.96 7.52 -20.12
CA GLN A 247 25.61 7.33 -18.82
C GLN A 247 27.04 6.79 -18.97
N ILE A 248 27.28 5.94 -19.97
CA ILE A 248 28.60 5.32 -20.25
C ILE A 248 29.61 6.35 -20.77
N ALA A 249 29.14 7.46 -21.36
CA ALA A 249 29.99 8.54 -21.88
C ALA A 249 30.39 9.58 -20.82
N PHE A 250 29.88 9.47 -19.59
CA PHE A 250 30.32 10.33 -18.49
C PHE A 250 31.64 9.84 -17.87
N PRO A 251 32.43 10.73 -17.25
CA PRO A 251 33.59 10.33 -16.46
C PRO A 251 33.20 9.35 -15.35
N PRO A 252 34.08 8.38 -14.99
CA PRO A 252 33.77 7.27 -14.08
C PRO A 252 33.38 7.71 -12.65
N GLU A 253 33.74 8.94 -12.26
CA GLU A 253 33.37 9.52 -10.96
C GLU A 253 31.90 9.96 -10.90
N THR A 254 31.24 10.09 -12.05
CA THR A 254 29.84 10.52 -12.14
C THR A 254 28.91 9.38 -11.77
N LYS A 255 28.20 9.51 -10.64
CA LYS A 255 27.21 8.52 -10.19
C LYS A 255 25.79 9.02 -10.44
N PHE A 256 25.00 8.18 -11.10
CA PHE A 256 23.57 8.42 -11.29
C PHE A 256 22.76 7.59 -10.30
N ARG A 257 21.65 8.15 -9.82
CA ARG A 257 20.74 7.49 -8.89
C ARG A 257 19.61 6.82 -9.65
N ASP A 258 19.28 5.59 -9.26
CA ASP A 258 18.07 4.93 -9.71
C ASP A 258 16.91 5.25 -8.74
N ALA A 259 16.00 6.12 -9.20
CA ALA A 259 14.80 6.48 -8.44
C ALA A 259 13.84 5.30 -8.25
N GLN A 260 13.82 4.33 -9.16
CA GLN A 260 13.00 3.12 -9.06
C GLN A 260 13.56 2.18 -7.99
N GLU A 261 14.88 2.00 -7.95
CA GLU A 261 15.54 1.24 -6.88
C GLU A 261 15.29 1.90 -5.51
N THR A 262 15.47 3.21 -5.42
CA THR A 262 15.21 3.98 -4.20
C THR A 262 13.76 3.79 -3.72
N ALA A 263 12.78 3.85 -4.63
CA ALA A 263 11.38 3.62 -4.30
C ALA A 263 11.12 2.19 -3.79
N ARG A 264 11.76 1.17 -4.39
CA ARG A 264 11.66 -0.24 -3.94
C ARG A 264 12.27 -0.42 -2.55
N VAL A 265 13.41 0.21 -2.28
CA VAL A 265 14.07 0.17 -0.96
C VAL A 265 13.19 0.83 0.10
N LEU A 266 12.63 2.00 -0.18
CA LEU A 266 11.73 2.70 0.74
C LEU A 266 10.44 1.90 0.99
N ASP A 267 9.88 1.27 -0.04
CA ASP A 267 8.70 0.42 0.10
C ASP A 267 8.98 -0.81 0.97
N ARG A 268 10.13 -1.47 0.76
CA ARG A 268 10.58 -2.58 1.62
C ARG A 268 10.83 -2.11 3.04
N PHE A 269 11.43 -0.93 3.23
CA PHE A 269 11.63 -0.36 4.56
C PHE A 269 10.29 -0.09 5.26
N ALA A 270 9.28 0.35 4.52
CA ALA A 270 7.95 0.64 5.06
C ALA A 270 7.18 -0.63 5.45
N TYR A 271 7.21 -1.68 4.64
CA TYR A 271 6.31 -2.84 4.79
C TYR A 271 7.00 -4.20 4.97
N GLY A 272 8.22 -4.33 4.46
CA GLY A 272 8.99 -5.58 4.49
C GLY A 272 9.81 -5.76 5.77
N LEU A 273 10.49 -6.91 5.83
CA LEU A 273 11.53 -7.18 6.82
C LEU A 273 12.79 -6.38 6.50
N ASP A 274 13.51 -6.01 7.55
CA ASP A 274 14.86 -5.48 7.42
C ASP A 274 15.79 -6.63 6.94
N PRO A 275 16.59 -6.44 5.89
CA PRO A 275 17.46 -7.49 5.34
C PRO A 275 18.38 -8.17 6.37
N GLN A 276 18.76 -7.47 7.45
CA GLN A 276 19.65 -8.02 8.49
C GLN A 276 18.90 -8.86 9.55
N GLU A 277 17.57 -8.78 9.63
CA GLU A 277 16.78 -9.49 10.63
C GLU A 277 16.82 -11.01 10.44
N PRO A 278 16.63 -11.57 9.23
CA PRO A 278 16.76 -13.02 9.02
C PRO A 278 18.14 -13.56 9.41
N GLU A 279 19.21 -12.81 9.19
CA GLU A 279 20.57 -13.20 9.56
C GLU A 279 20.74 -13.27 11.09
N THR A 280 20.20 -12.28 11.79
CA THR A 280 20.21 -12.21 13.26
C THR A 280 19.56 -13.45 13.90
N TYR A 281 18.49 -13.96 13.28
CA TYR A 281 17.74 -15.12 13.77
C TYR A 281 18.01 -16.41 13.00
N ALA A 282 19.09 -16.48 12.22
CA ALA A 282 19.37 -17.61 11.31
C ALA A 282 19.41 -18.96 12.02
N LYS A 283 19.89 -19.01 13.28
CA LYS A 283 19.91 -20.25 14.08
C LYS A 283 18.50 -20.79 14.34
N PHE A 284 17.55 -19.92 14.67
CA PHE A 284 16.15 -20.30 14.89
C PHE A 284 15.48 -20.69 13.57
N LEU A 285 15.72 -19.93 12.50
CA LEU A 285 15.10 -20.14 11.19
C LEU A 285 15.54 -21.43 10.48
N ARG A 286 16.62 -22.07 10.96
CA ARG A 286 17.03 -23.42 10.50
C ARG A 286 16.15 -24.54 11.06
N LEU A 287 15.36 -24.27 12.10
CA LEU A 287 14.44 -25.25 12.67
C LEU A 287 13.25 -25.49 11.71
N PRO A 288 12.71 -26.72 11.66
CA PRO A 288 11.58 -27.03 10.78
C PRO A 288 10.34 -26.23 11.18
N ARG A 289 9.55 -25.84 10.17
CA ARG A 289 8.26 -25.15 10.32
C ARG A 289 8.36 -23.87 11.16
N THR A 290 9.44 -23.14 10.97
CA THR A 290 9.66 -21.81 11.56
C THR A 290 9.68 -20.74 10.48
N GLY A 291 9.49 -19.50 10.90
CA GLY A 291 9.73 -18.36 10.02
C GLY A 291 9.78 -17.04 10.78
N ILE A 292 9.96 -15.99 10.01
CA ILE A 292 10.01 -14.60 10.45
C ILE A 292 9.13 -13.78 9.50
N PHE A 293 8.37 -12.83 10.03
CA PHE A 293 7.69 -11.83 9.20
C PHE A 293 7.39 -10.58 10.01
N ARG A 294 7.02 -9.53 9.28
CA ARG A 294 6.61 -8.25 9.86
C ARG A 294 5.10 -8.21 9.97
N VAL A 295 4.62 -8.02 11.20
CA VAL A 295 3.22 -7.79 11.53
C VAL A 295 2.98 -6.29 11.46
N LEU A 296 2.15 -5.87 10.50
CA LEU A 296 1.85 -4.45 10.31
C LEU A 296 0.58 -4.05 11.09
N PRO A 297 0.44 -2.75 11.41
CA PRO A 297 -0.82 -2.21 11.87
C PRO A 297 -1.95 -2.46 10.86
N ALA A 298 -3.17 -2.67 11.36
CA ALA A 298 -4.38 -2.85 10.56
C ALA A 298 -4.58 -1.78 9.48
N SER A 299 -4.21 -0.54 9.77
CA SER A 299 -4.29 0.59 8.84
C SER A 299 -3.39 0.44 7.62
N ALA A 300 -2.32 -0.36 7.68
CA ALA A 300 -1.45 -0.62 6.54
C ALA A 300 -2.13 -1.47 5.45
N TYR A 301 -3.08 -2.33 5.83
CA TYR A 301 -3.83 -3.17 4.92
C TYR A 301 -5.11 -2.51 4.39
N GLN A 302 -5.48 -1.36 4.97
CA GLN A 302 -6.71 -0.65 4.63
C GLN A 302 -6.41 0.54 3.75
N ARG A 303 -7.21 0.70 2.69
CA ARG A 303 -7.24 1.96 1.93
C ARG A 303 -7.81 3.06 2.84
N PRO A 304 -7.13 4.21 2.98
CA PRO A 304 -7.71 5.35 3.68
C PRO A 304 -9.02 5.78 3.02
N LEU A 305 -10.05 6.06 3.81
CA LEU A 305 -11.33 6.54 3.30
C LEU A 305 -11.15 7.79 2.42
N ASN A 306 -11.97 7.91 1.38
CA ASN A 306 -11.96 9.03 0.43
C ASN A 306 -10.63 9.20 -0.32
N THR A 307 -9.82 8.14 -0.45
CA THR A 307 -8.62 8.15 -1.30
C THR A 307 -8.82 7.25 -2.51
N LEU A 308 -8.48 7.71 -3.70
CA LEU A 308 -8.56 6.87 -4.89
C LEU A 308 -7.41 5.86 -4.89
N TRP A 309 -7.73 4.59 -5.10
CA TRP A 309 -6.75 3.53 -5.26
C TRP A 309 -6.96 2.80 -6.59
N ASN A 310 -5.87 2.45 -7.26
CA ASN A 310 -5.96 1.66 -8.48
C ASN A 310 -6.05 0.17 -8.11
N ARG A 311 -7.18 -0.47 -8.39
CA ARG A 311 -7.40 -1.90 -8.05
C ARG A 311 -6.56 -2.88 -8.86
N LEU A 312 -5.88 -2.42 -9.93
CA LEU A 312 -4.88 -3.23 -10.65
C LEU A 312 -3.50 -3.17 -9.99
N GLN A 313 -3.26 -2.24 -9.06
CA GLN A 313 -2.00 -2.18 -8.32
C GLN A 313 -2.06 -3.12 -7.13
N PRO A 314 -0.98 -3.88 -6.89
CA PRO A 314 -1.00 -4.85 -5.81
C PRO A 314 -1.10 -4.15 -4.45
N ASN A 315 -2.00 -4.63 -3.59
CA ASN A 315 -2.13 -4.11 -2.23
C ASN A 315 -0.95 -4.54 -1.34
N VAL A 316 -0.91 -4.07 -0.09
CA VAL A 316 0.19 -4.41 0.83
C VAL A 316 0.27 -5.92 1.08
N SER A 317 -0.87 -6.61 1.25
CA SER A 317 -0.90 -8.07 1.44
C SER A 317 -0.51 -8.89 0.20
N GLU A 318 -0.63 -8.33 -1.00
CA GLU A 318 -0.18 -8.97 -2.24
C GLU A 318 1.32 -8.78 -2.46
N ARG A 319 1.85 -7.61 -2.10
CA ARG A 319 3.29 -7.32 -2.20
C ARG A 319 4.11 -7.96 -1.08
N TYR A 320 3.52 -8.02 0.12
CA TYR A 320 4.10 -8.57 1.34
C TYR A 320 3.12 -9.55 1.95
N SER A 321 3.02 -10.72 1.32
CA SER A 321 2.07 -11.76 1.73
C SER A 321 2.36 -12.32 3.11
N PHE A 322 1.28 -12.69 3.80
CA PHE A 322 1.36 -13.40 5.07
C PHE A 322 2.10 -14.73 4.88
N PRO A 323 2.91 -15.16 5.87
CA PRO A 323 3.68 -16.38 5.71
C PRO A 323 2.75 -17.60 5.71
N THR A 324 3.07 -18.57 4.87
CA THR A 324 2.40 -19.86 4.81
C THR A 324 2.87 -20.76 5.94
N LEU A 325 1.93 -21.47 6.57
CA LEU A 325 2.17 -22.21 7.81
C LEU A 325 2.47 -23.70 7.59
N GLY A 326 2.17 -24.24 6.40
CA GLY A 326 2.36 -25.65 6.11
C GLY A 326 2.52 -25.93 4.62
N ASN A 327 2.66 -27.21 4.29
CA ASN A 327 2.77 -27.65 2.91
C ASN A 327 1.40 -27.55 2.23
N THR A 328 1.40 -27.21 0.94
CA THR A 328 0.21 -26.98 0.09
C THR A 328 -0.56 -28.27 -0.24
N GLN A 329 -0.44 -29.31 0.58
CA GLN A 329 -1.09 -30.60 0.34
C GLN A 329 -2.60 -30.42 0.39
N GLY A 330 -3.26 -30.70 -0.74
CA GLY A 330 -4.69 -30.49 -0.88
C GLY A 330 -5.09 -29.06 -1.28
N GLY A 331 -4.17 -28.19 -1.70
CA GLY A 331 -4.48 -26.91 -2.37
C GLY A 331 -5.06 -25.78 -1.51
N LEU A 332 -5.15 -25.96 -0.18
CA LEU A 332 -5.33 -24.87 0.79
C LEU A 332 -3.95 -24.42 1.30
N ASN A 333 -3.71 -23.11 1.35
CA ASN A 333 -2.47 -22.52 1.85
C ASN A 333 -2.76 -21.76 3.15
N PRO A 334 -2.70 -22.43 4.33
CA PRO A 334 -2.97 -21.76 5.58
C PRO A 334 -1.90 -20.69 5.84
N SER A 335 -2.32 -19.51 6.27
CA SER A 335 -1.42 -18.36 6.44
C SER A 335 -1.57 -17.69 7.80
N LEU A 336 -0.50 -17.09 8.29
CA LEU A 336 -0.50 -16.36 9.56
C LEU A 336 -0.92 -14.91 9.34
N THR A 337 -2.22 -14.68 9.21
CA THR A 337 -2.82 -13.37 8.90
C THR A 337 -2.85 -12.41 10.11
N LEU A 338 -1.73 -12.29 10.81
CA LEU A 338 -1.62 -11.47 12.01
C LEU A 338 -1.47 -9.97 11.66
N GLN A 339 -2.18 -9.13 12.39
CA GLN A 339 -2.09 -7.66 12.34
C GLN A 339 -2.07 -7.08 13.75
N VAL A 340 -1.65 -5.82 13.87
CA VAL A 340 -1.78 -5.04 15.11
C VAL A 340 -2.99 -4.14 15.02
N VAL A 341 -3.92 -4.27 15.96
CA VAL A 341 -5.06 -3.36 16.12
C VAL A 341 -4.88 -2.67 17.46
N GLU A 342 -4.69 -1.36 17.42
CA GLU A 342 -4.32 -0.57 18.60
C GLU A 342 -3.02 -1.10 19.22
N GLU A 343 -3.10 -1.85 20.31
CA GLU A 343 -1.96 -2.49 20.99
C GLU A 343 -2.15 -4.01 21.14
N ASN A 344 -3.08 -4.60 20.38
CA ASN A 344 -3.34 -6.04 20.43
C ASN A 344 -2.94 -6.72 19.12
N PHE A 345 -2.34 -7.91 19.23
CA PHE A 345 -2.28 -8.84 18.12
C PHE A 345 -3.66 -9.40 17.82
N GLN A 346 -4.05 -9.40 16.56
CA GLN A 346 -5.33 -9.93 16.10
C GLN A 346 -5.16 -10.60 14.74
N PHE A 347 -5.89 -11.67 14.48
CA PHE A 347 -5.93 -12.29 13.17
C PHE A 347 -6.93 -11.60 12.26
N GLN A 348 -6.57 -11.44 10.99
CA GLN A 348 -7.49 -11.09 9.93
C GLN A 348 -8.19 -12.37 9.46
N HIS A 349 -9.42 -12.58 9.93
CA HIS A 349 -10.25 -13.71 9.53
C HIS A 349 -10.99 -13.42 8.24
N GLN A 350 -11.02 -14.37 7.31
CA GLN A 350 -11.86 -14.33 6.12
C GLN A 350 -12.99 -15.35 6.25
N GLY A 351 -14.20 -14.98 5.81
CA GLY A 351 -15.34 -15.89 5.82
C GLY A 351 -15.66 -16.49 7.21
N ILE A 352 -15.49 -17.81 7.33
CA ILE A 352 -15.73 -18.57 8.56
C ILE A 352 -14.46 -18.87 9.37
N ASP A 353 -13.31 -18.34 8.99
CA ASP A 353 -12.07 -18.51 9.75
C ASP A 353 -12.22 -17.94 11.15
N TYR A 354 -11.59 -18.62 12.12
CA TYR A 354 -11.44 -18.10 13.46
C TYR A 354 -10.17 -18.66 14.11
N SER A 355 -9.72 -17.96 15.13
CA SER A 355 -8.56 -18.34 15.90
C SER A 355 -8.74 -17.88 17.33
N PHE A 356 -8.06 -18.54 18.23
CA PHE A 356 -7.99 -18.11 19.61
C PHE A 356 -6.55 -18.21 20.09
N MET A 357 -6.17 -17.27 20.96
CA MET A 357 -4.80 -17.09 21.38
C MET A 357 -4.67 -16.85 22.88
N VAL A 358 -3.50 -17.20 23.40
CA VAL A 358 -3.13 -16.97 24.80
C VAL A 358 -1.68 -16.51 24.91
N ASP A 359 -1.44 -15.53 25.77
CA ASP A 359 -0.09 -15.13 26.21
C ASP A 359 0.44 -16.20 27.18
N VAL A 360 1.55 -16.84 26.81
CA VAL A 360 2.25 -17.84 27.64
C VAL A 360 3.42 -17.25 28.42
N GLY A 361 3.63 -15.94 28.33
CA GLY A 361 4.70 -15.21 28.99
C GLY A 361 6.04 -15.33 28.28
N ASP A 362 7.11 -15.09 29.02
CA ASP A 362 8.48 -15.13 28.49
C ASP A 362 9.01 -16.57 28.39
N VAL A 363 8.51 -17.29 27.38
CA VAL A 363 8.94 -18.66 27.08
C VAL A 363 9.53 -18.72 25.67
N PRO A 364 10.83 -19.05 25.48
CA PRO A 364 11.42 -19.18 24.15
C PRO A 364 10.68 -20.18 23.26
N LEU A 365 10.58 -19.89 21.95
CA LEU A 365 9.85 -20.72 20.97
C LEU A 365 10.46 -22.13 20.81
N GLU A 366 11.75 -22.29 21.11
CA GLU A 366 12.48 -23.54 21.05
C GLU A 366 12.07 -24.50 22.17
N LYS A 367 11.61 -23.98 23.31
CA LYS A 367 11.17 -24.78 24.46
C LYS A 367 9.73 -25.27 24.33
N LEU A 368 8.99 -24.78 23.33
CA LEU A 368 7.64 -25.24 23.04
C LEU A 368 7.66 -26.50 22.18
N ASP A 369 6.83 -27.46 22.55
CA ASP A 369 6.61 -28.72 21.85
C ASP A 369 5.12 -28.95 21.57
N ASN A 370 4.81 -30.03 20.85
CA ASN A 370 3.44 -30.44 20.54
C ASN A 370 2.61 -30.86 21.77
N SER A 371 3.26 -31.11 22.92
CA SER A 371 2.62 -31.56 24.15
C SER A 371 2.16 -30.41 25.05
N LEU A 372 2.59 -29.17 24.73
CA LEU A 372 2.20 -27.93 25.40
C LEU A 372 2.34 -27.97 26.93
N LYS A 373 3.35 -28.66 27.46
CA LYS A 373 3.60 -28.81 28.92
C LYS A 373 3.76 -27.48 29.67
N VAL A 374 4.10 -26.41 28.96
CA VAL A 374 4.26 -25.05 29.49
C VAL A 374 2.91 -24.47 29.94
N LEU A 375 1.80 -24.94 29.39
CA LEU A 375 0.47 -24.46 29.75
C LEU A 375 -0.10 -25.20 30.96
N PRO A 376 -0.91 -24.52 31.80
CA PRO A 376 -1.78 -25.19 32.77
C PRO A 376 -2.69 -26.23 32.10
N SER A 377 -3.00 -27.33 32.80
CA SER A 377 -3.74 -28.47 32.26
C SER A 377 -5.04 -28.07 31.55
N SER A 378 -5.84 -27.18 32.13
CA SER A 378 -7.11 -26.72 31.51
C SER A 378 -6.92 -26.04 30.15
N LYS A 379 -5.91 -25.17 30.02
CA LYS A 379 -5.60 -24.48 28.74
C LYS A 379 -5.01 -25.45 27.74
N LYS A 380 -4.11 -26.31 28.19
CA LYS A 380 -3.53 -27.37 27.36
C LYS A 380 -4.62 -28.26 26.78
N ASP A 381 -5.54 -28.74 27.61
CA ASP A 381 -6.62 -29.64 27.20
C ASP A 381 -7.55 -28.96 26.20
N PHE A 382 -7.86 -27.67 26.38
CA PHE A 382 -8.64 -26.92 25.40
C PHE A 382 -7.92 -26.79 24.05
N PHE A 383 -6.64 -26.39 24.04
CA PHE A 383 -5.90 -26.24 22.79
C PHE A 383 -5.74 -27.56 22.04
N LEU A 384 -5.56 -28.68 22.73
CA LEU A 384 -5.35 -29.98 22.08
C LEU A 384 -6.67 -30.69 21.71
N ASN A 385 -7.71 -30.54 22.53
CA ASN A 385 -8.93 -31.36 22.41
C ASN A 385 -10.17 -30.58 21.95
N TYR A 386 -10.10 -29.25 21.79
CA TYR A 386 -11.22 -28.49 21.22
C TYR A 386 -11.61 -29.09 19.85
N GLN A 387 -12.90 -29.33 19.66
CA GLN A 387 -13.46 -29.89 18.44
C GLN A 387 -14.34 -28.83 17.77
N PRO A 388 -13.96 -28.31 16.60
CA PRO A 388 -14.78 -27.35 15.89
C PRO A 388 -16.13 -27.98 15.49
N PRO A 389 -17.23 -27.22 15.54
CA PRO A 389 -18.51 -27.70 15.05
C PRO A 389 -18.43 -28.16 13.59
N LYS A 390 -19.22 -29.18 13.24
CA LYS A 390 -19.27 -29.69 11.87
C LYS A 390 -20.28 -28.96 10.99
N GLN A 391 -21.31 -28.36 11.58
CA GLN A 391 -22.33 -27.63 10.83
C GLN A 391 -21.88 -26.18 10.56
N LEU A 392 -22.18 -25.66 9.37
CA LEU A 392 -21.78 -24.32 8.95
C LEU A 392 -22.37 -23.23 9.85
N GLU A 393 -23.65 -23.34 10.22
CA GLU A 393 -24.34 -22.40 11.11
C GLU A 393 -23.71 -22.40 12.50
N ALA A 394 -23.35 -23.60 12.99
CA ALA A 394 -22.70 -23.77 14.28
C ALA A 394 -21.28 -23.18 14.27
N LEU A 395 -20.51 -23.35 13.19
CA LEU A 395 -19.21 -22.71 13.00
C LEU A 395 -19.32 -21.18 13.01
N GLN A 396 -20.31 -20.61 12.33
CA GLN A 396 -20.54 -19.17 12.35
C GLN A 396 -20.99 -18.65 13.73
N ALA A 397 -21.76 -19.44 14.48
CA ALA A 397 -22.09 -19.13 15.87
C ALA A 397 -20.84 -19.14 16.77
N ASP A 398 -19.99 -20.16 16.61
CA ASP A 398 -18.79 -20.30 17.44
C ASP A 398 -17.74 -19.25 17.13
N ARG A 399 -17.52 -18.94 15.85
CA ARG A 399 -16.71 -17.78 15.42
C ARG A 399 -17.16 -16.49 16.11
N ARG A 400 -18.47 -16.22 16.13
CA ARG A 400 -19.01 -15.02 16.79
C ARG A 400 -18.75 -15.04 18.30
N ARG A 401 -18.83 -16.19 18.97
CA ARG A 401 -18.49 -16.31 20.40
C ARG A 401 -17.05 -15.88 20.65
N PHE A 402 -16.09 -16.42 19.90
CA PHE A 402 -14.68 -16.06 20.05
C PHE A 402 -14.38 -14.59 19.73
N VAL A 403 -15.00 -14.04 18.69
CA VAL A 403 -14.77 -12.63 18.30
C VAL A 403 -15.41 -11.65 19.27
N THR A 404 -16.65 -11.93 19.70
CA THR A 404 -17.39 -11.02 20.59
C THR A 404 -17.04 -11.20 22.06
N GLY A 405 -16.42 -12.32 22.43
CA GLY A 405 -16.21 -12.64 23.82
C GLY A 405 -17.51 -12.93 24.57
N LYS A 406 -18.53 -13.48 23.89
CA LYS A 406 -19.74 -13.98 24.54
C LYS A 406 -19.55 -15.44 24.96
N ASP A 407 -20.08 -15.82 26.12
CA ASP A 407 -19.98 -17.17 26.70
C ASP A 407 -18.52 -17.63 26.97
N GLN A 408 -17.65 -16.69 27.40
CA GLN A 408 -16.20 -16.89 27.57
C GLN A 408 -15.79 -17.93 28.60
N ASN A 409 -16.72 -18.37 29.45
CA ASN A 409 -16.36 -19.11 30.63
C ASN A 409 -16.09 -20.58 30.39
N TRP A 410 -16.34 -21.20 29.22
CA TRP A 410 -15.99 -22.60 28.79
C TRP A 410 -15.68 -23.64 29.90
N GLN A 411 -16.33 -23.57 31.06
CA GLN A 411 -15.91 -24.19 32.32
C GLN A 411 -14.43 -23.95 32.74
N GLN A 412 -13.81 -22.85 32.33
CA GLN A 412 -12.45 -22.42 32.64
C GLN A 412 -12.40 -21.11 33.45
N ASN A 413 -11.39 -20.99 34.30
CA ASN A 413 -11.16 -19.80 35.15
C ASN A 413 -10.62 -18.58 34.37
N GLN A 414 -10.32 -18.68 33.07
CA GLN A 414 -9.79 -17.57 32.28
C GLN A 414 -10.33 -17.56 30.84
N VAL A 415 -10.49 -16.34 30.34
CA VAL A 415 -11.02 -16.03 29.03
C VAL A 415 -9.99 -16.33 27.92
N ILE A 416 -10.40 -17.06 26.88
CA ILE A 416 -9.61 -17.25 25.65
C ILE A 416 -10.21 -16.37 24.55
N LEU A 417 -9.39 -15.49 23.95
CA LEU A 417 -9.82 -14.46 23.00
C LEU A 417 -9.18 -14.64 21.63
N THR A 418 -9.76 -13.97 20.63
CA THR A 418 -9.18 -13.80 19.27
C THR A 418 -8.05 -12.79 19.20
N HIS A 419 -7.70 -12.16 20.31
CA HIS A 419 -6.67 -11.12 20.41
C HIS A 419 -5.90 -11.23 21.73
N ALA A 420 -4.70 -10.67 21.74
CA ALA A 420 -3.88 -10.55 22.95
C ALA A 420 -3.04 -9.27 22.89
N THR A 421 -2.83 -8.64 24.04
CA THR A 421 -2.00 -7.43 24.15
C THR A 421 -0.58 -7.72 23.69
N ALA A 422 -0.09 -6.93 22.75
CA ALA A 422 1.23 -7.06 22.16
C ALA A 422 2.31 -6.66 23.17
N LYS A 423 3.12 -7.62 23.59
CA LYS A 423 4.24 -7.46 24.52
C LYS A 423 5.48 -8.05 23.89
N LEU A 424 6.55 -7.26 23.87
CA LEU A 424 7.83 -7.70 23.34
C LEU A 424 8.35 -8.88 24.17
N ASN A 425 8.98 -9.85 23.52
CA ASN A 425 9.56 -11.03 24.18
C ASN A 425 8.57 -11.91 24.95
N HIS A 426 7.27 -11.71 24.76
CA HIS A 426 6.26 -12.66 25.19
C HIS A 426 5.97 -13.64 24.06
N THR A 427 5.67 -14.88 24.41
CA THR A 427 5.27 -15.87 23.44
C THR A 427 3.77 -16.06 23.51
N TYR A 428 3.17 -16.18 22.33
CA TYR A 428 1.74 -16.35 22.16
C TYR A 428 1.50 -17.69 21.51
N LEU A 429 0.58 -18.46 22.07
CA LEU A 429 0.09 -19.68 21.48
C LEU A 429 -1.25 -19.41 20.80
N VAL A 430 -1.40 -19.85 19.56
CA VAL A 430 -2.60 -19.69 18.76
C VAL A 430 -3.04 -21.03 18.22
N ARG A 431 -4.34 -21.30 18.24
CA ARG A 431 -4.95 -22.31 17.38
C ARG A 431 -5.71 -21.60 16.28
N SER A 432 -5.36 -21.88 15.03
CA SER A 432 -5.93 -21.24 13.84
C SER A 432 -6.71 -22.27 13.04
N LEU A 433 -7.99 -21.98 12.81
CA LEU A 433 -8.88 -22.77 11.98
C LEU A 433 -9.20 -21.96 10.72
N GLN A 434 -8.78 -22.48 9.57
CA GLN A 434 -8.91 -21.82 8.27
C GLN A 434 -9.70 -22.70 7.30
N PHE A 435 -10.57 -22.09 6.51
CA PHE A 435 -11.48 -22.76 5.60
C PHE A 435 -11.45 -22.12 4.21
N GLN A 436 -11.29 -22.94 3.17
CA GLN A 436 -11.38 -22.49 1.79
C GLN A 436 -12.84 -22.44 1.35
N LEU A 437 -13.47 -21.28 1.47
CA LEU A 437 -14.83 -21.07 0.99
C LEU A 437 -14.85 -20.89 -0.55
N PRO A 438 -15.86 -21.42 -1.24
CA PRO A 438 -16.10 -21.12 -2.65
C PRO A 438 -16.31 -19.62 -2.90
N GLU A 439 -15.86 -19.12 -4.05
CA GLU A 439 -15.99 -17.70 -4.43
C GLU A 439 -17.43 -17.18 -4.42
N ILE A 440 -18.40 -18.06 -4.71
CA ILE A 440 -19.84 -17.74 -4.68
C ILE A 440 -20.25 -17.26 -3.29
N ILE A 441 -19.71 -17.88 -2.23
CA ILE A 441 -19.94 -17.50 -0.84
C ILE A 441 -19.22 -16.20 -0.51
N LEU A 442 -17.96 -16.05 -0.91
CA LEU A 442 -17.14 -14.87 -0.63
C LEU A 442 -17.70 -13.60 -1.28
N ASN A 443 -18.26 -13.73 -2.49
CA ASN A 443 -18.81 -12.62 -3.26
C ASN A 443 -20.29 -12.31 -2.92
N GLY A 444 -20.88 -13.03 -1.96
CA GLY A 444 -22.29 -12.89 -1.61
C GLY A 444 -23.23 -13.17 -2.78
N GLN A 445 -22.76 -13.93 -3.79
CA GLN A 445 -23.56 -14.29 -4.95
C GLN A 445 -24.63 -15.28 -4.51
N PHE A 446 -25.87 -15.02 -4.93
CA PHE A 446 -27.00 -15.90 -4.64
C PHE A 446 -26.76 -17.26 -5.28
N ALA A 447 -26.34 -18.24 -4.49
CA ALA A 447 -26.53 -19.62 -4.88
C ALA A 447 -28.04 -19.89 -4.84
N ASN A 448 -28.63 -20.14 -6.00
CA ASN A 448 -30.00 -20.64 -6.05
C ASN A 448 -29.99 -21.98 -5.31
N LEU A 449 -30.60 -22.03 -4.12
CA LEU A 449 -30.52 -23.14 -3.15
C LEU A 449 -30.96 -24.49 -3.75
N ASP A 450 -31.68 -24.47 -4.86
CA ASP A 450 -32.15 -25.64 -5.60
C ASP A 450 -31.09 -26.32 -6.49
N LYS A 451 -29.86 -25.78 -6.58
CA LYS A 451 -28.78 -26.41 -7.36
C LYS A 451 -27.96 -27.37 -6.49
N SER A 452 -28.06 -28.68 -6.77
CA SER A 452 -27.18 -29.75 -6.25
C SER A 452 -25.70 -29.37 -6.24
N SER A 453 -25.25 -28.59 -7.22
CA SER A 453 -23.87 -28.13 -7.33
C SER A 453 -23.37 -27.31 -6.13
N TYR A 454 -24.25 -26.56 -5.46
CA TYR A 454 -23.87 -25.79 -4.26
C TYR A 454 -23.62 -26.72 -3.07
N ILE A 455 -24.46 -27.75 -2.90
CA ILE A 455 -24.32 -28.77 -1.85
C ILE A 455 -23.05 -29.59 -2.08
N ASP A 456 -22.74 -29.93 -3.33
CA ASP A 456 -21.51 -30.66 -3.66
C ASP A 456 -20.25 -29.82 -3.42
N GLN A 457 -20.32 -28.50 -3.60
CA GLN A 457 -19.22 -27.58 -3.28
C GLN A 457 -19.00 -27.42 -1.76
N LEU A 458 -20.05 -27.42 -0.95
CA LEU A 458 -19.92 -27.37 0.51
C LEU A 458 -19.21 -28.62 1.07
N LYS A 459 -19.45 -29.80 0.49
CA LYS A 459 -18.77 -31.05 0.84
C LYS A 459 -17.28 -31.07 0.49
N GLN A 460 -16.82 -30.15 -0.36
CA GLN A 460 -15.43 -30.04 -0.82
C GLN A 460 -14.67 -28.91 -0.12
N ILE A 461 -15.24 -28.27 0.91
CA ILE A 461 -14.55 -27.22 1.66
C ILE A 461 -13.31 -27.83 2.31
N ARG A 462 -12.15 -27.34 1.88
CA ARG A 462 -10.86 -27.68 2.47
C ARG A 462 -10.65 -26.86 3.72
N SER A 463 -10.02 -27.45 4.71
CA SER A 463 -9.79 -26.81 6.00
C SER A 463 -8.45 -27.18 6.59
N SER A 464 -7.97 -26.35 7.51
CA SER A 464 -6.72 -26.53 8.24
C SER A 464 -6.95 -26.18 9.70
N ASP A 465 -6.34 -26.96 10.60
CA ASP A 465 -6.32 -26.70 12.03
C ASP A 465 -4.88 -26.82 12.53
N MET A 466 -4.32 -25.69 12.94
CA MET A 466 -2.91 -25.58 13.29
C MET A 466 -2.72 -24.91 14.64
N ILE A 467 -1.82 -25.47 15.44
CA ILE A 467 -1.30 -24.83 16.65
C ILE A 467 0.04 -24.18 16.33
N ILE A 468 0.08 -22.85 16.46
CA ILE A 468 1.20 -21.99 16.11
C ILE A 468 1.64 -21.25 17.36
N ALA A 469 2.95 -21.11 17.55
CA ALA A 469 3.49 -20.17 18.51
C ALA A 469 4.19 -19.03 17.79
N PHE A 470 4.04 -17.81 18.29
CA PHE A 470 4.78 -16.66 17.80
C PHE A 470 5.30 -15.79 18.93
N ARG A 471 6.40 -15.08 18.68
CA ARG A 471 7.07 -14.21 19.64
C ARG A 471 7.52 -12.94 18.94
N PRO A 472 7.00 -11.75 19.29
CA PRO A 472 7.57 -10.48 18.85
C PRO A 472 8.96 -10.26 19.46
N VAL A 473 9.93 -10.02 18.59
CA VAL A 473 11.34 -9.82 18.95
C VAL A 473 11.81 -8.38 18.75
N ARG A 474 11.06 -7.58 17.97
CA ARG A 474 11.32 -6.16 17.77
C ARG A 474 10.02 -5.38 17.58
N ARG A 475 9.89 -4.21 18.20
CA ARG A 475 8.87 -3.19 17.90
C ARG A 475 9.52 -2.06 17.13
N ARG A 476 8.88 -1.58 16.06
CA ARG A 476 9.32 -0.42 15.27
C ARG A 476 8.55 0.84 15.65
N SER A 477 9.06 1.99 15.22
CA SER A 477 8.47 3.31 15.48
C SER A 477 7.10 3.51 14.82
N ASP A 478 6.78 2.74 13.78
CA ASP A 478 5.49 2.74 13.09
C ASP A 478 4.43 1.85 13.78
N GLY A 479 4.75 1.24 14.92
CA GLY A 479 3.87 0.32 15.64
C GLY A 479 3.85 -1.11 15.10
N SER A 480 4.62 -1.40 14.04
CA SER A 480 4.78 -2.76 13.52
C SER A 480 5.73 -3.60 14.41
N TYR A 481 5.58 -4.91 14.33
CA TYR A 481 6.43 -5.86 15.05
C TYR A 481 7.13 -6.81 14.08
N THR A 482 8.41 -7.10 14.32
CA THR A 482 9.06 -8.29 13.77
C THR A 482 8.75 -9.44 14.70
N ILE A 483 8.19 -10.52 14.16
CA ILE A 483 7.87 -11.71 14.94
C ILE A 483 8.56 -12.94 14.38
N LEU A 484 9.00 -13.81 15.28
CA LEU A 484 9.36 -15.18 14.98
C LEU A 484 8.14 -16.06 15.20
N TRP A 485 7.95 -17.07 14.36
CA TRP A 485 6.86 -18.03 14.52
C TRP A 485 7.33 -19.46 14.28
N ARG A 486 6.58 -20.40 14.84
CA ARG A 486 6.78 -21.84 14.68
C ARG A 486 5.45 -22.56 14.72
N VAL A 487 5.24 -23.52 13.82
CA VAL A 487 4.10 -24.43 13.93
C VAL A 487 4.47 -25.59 14.83
N LEU A 488 3.69 -25.78 15.90
CA LEU A 488 3.92 -26.80 16.92
C LEU A 488 3.16 -28.08 16.62
N ASN A 489 1.95 -27.97 16.07
CA ASN A 489 1.12 -29.12 15.76
C ASN A 489 0.17 -28.85 14.57
N GLU A 490 -0.08 -29.89 13.78
CA GLU A 490 -1.14 -29.95 12.78
C GLU A 490 -2.19 -30.94 13.31
N LEU A 491 -3.41 -30.45 13.52
CA LEU A 491 -4.52 -31.26 14.00
C LEU A 491 -5.37 -31.74 12.82
N PRO A 492 -6.21 -32.76 13.01
CA PRO A 492 -7.09 -33.25 11.95
C PRO A 492 -7.95 -32.12 11.37
N SER A 493 -7.94 -31.98 10.03
CA SER A 493 -8.69 -30.94 9.32
C SER A 493 -10.20 -31.01 9.63
N PRO A 494 -10.83 -29.92 10.08
CA PRO A 494 -12.25 -29.86 10.39
C PRO A 494 -13.12 -30.20 9.19
N GLN A 495 -14.06 -31.13 9.34
CA GLN A 495 -14.97 -31.49 8.25
C GLN A 495 -16.31 -30.78 8.43
N ILE A 496 -16.77 -30.09 7.38
CA ILE A 496 -18.10 -29.48 7.36
C ILE A 496 -19.10 -30.53 6.91
N GLN A 497 -20.08 -30.82 7.77
CA GLN A 497 -21.20 -31.70 7.52
C GLN A 497 -22.48 -30.87 7.40
N ASN A 498 -23.44 -31.37 6.62
CA ASN A 498 -24.77 -30.76 6.50
C ASN A 498 -25.54 -30.80 7.82
#